data_AF-A0A527ZGV4-F1
#
_entry.id   AF-A0A527ZGV4-F1
#
_cell.length_a   1.000
_cell.length_b   1.000
_cell.length_c   1.000
_cell.angle_alpha   90.00
_cell.angle_beta   90.00
_cell.angle_gamma   90.00
#
_symmetry.space_group_name_H-M   'P 1'
#
loop_
_entity.id
_entity.type
_entity.pdbx_description
1 polymer ?
#
loop_
_entity_poly.entity_id
_entity_poly.type
_entity_poly.pdbx_seq_one_letter_code
_entity_poly.pdbx_strand_id
1 'polypeptide(L)'
;GNFWVDMTRCTLYLLLPLCMVLTLVYVYLGIPQTLSAYLDATTLEGARQTIAVGPAASQIAIKMLGTNGGGFFNANAAHPFENPDAISNLIQMVSIFAIGAALTNVFGRMNGDQRQGWAILTAMGILFIAGVAVCYWAEASGNPLVHAVGIDGGNMEGKETRFGIALSALFAVITTAASCGAVNAMLDSFTALGGMIPIINMQLGEVIVG
;
A
#
# COMPACT_ATOMS: atom_id res chain seq x y z
N GLY A 1 -28.06 0.18 -17.23
CA GLY A 1 -26.78 -0.54 -17.42
C GLY A 1 -27.03 -2.03 -17.45
N ASN A 2 -25.99 -2.84 -17.58
CA ASN A 2 -26.05 -4.30 -17.44
C ASN A 2 -24.85 -4.75 -16.61
N PHE A 3 -25.13 -5.25 -15.41
CA PHE A 3 -24.12 -5.66 -14.44
C PHE A 3 -23.08 -6.63 -15.02
N TRP A 4 -23.53 -7.64 -15.77
CA TRP A 4 -22.64 -8.65 -16.33
C TRP A 4 -21.70 -8.05 -17.38
N VAL A 5 -22.20 -7.10 -18.18
CA VAL A 5 -21.38 -6.40 -19.17
C VAL A 5 -20.31 -5.55 -18.48
N ASP A 6 -20.68 -4.80 -17.44
CA ASP A 6 -19.77 -3.93 -16.72
C ASP A 6 -18.70 -4.76 -15.98
N MET A 7 -19.11 -5.82 -15.29
CA MET A 7 -18.19 -6.75 -14.62
C MET A 7 -17.23 -7.42 -15.61
N THR A 8 -17.71 -7.96 -16.74
CA THR A 8 -16.84 -8.57 -17.75
C THR A 8 -15.85 -7.55 -18.31
N ARG A 9 -16.30 -6.31 -18.57
CA ARG A 9 -15.44 -5.27 -19.13
C ARG A 9 -14.37 -4.80 -18.14
N CYS A 10 -14.75 -4.51 -16.91
CA CYS A 10 -13.81 -4.10 -15.86
C CYS A 10 -12.78 -5.20 -15.60
N THR A 11 -13.20 -6.46 -15.51
CA THR A 11 -12.26 -7.56 -15.25
C THR A 11 -11.33 -7.81 -16.43
N LEU A 12 -11.87 -8.00 -17.65
CA LEU A 12 -11.07 -8.47 -18.79
C LEU A 12 -10.31 -7.35 -19.51
N TYR A 13 -10.82 -6.11 -19.49
CA TYR A 13 -10.25 -5.01 -20.27
C TYR A 13 -9.66 -3.87 -19.42
N LEU A 14 -9.82 -3.89 -18.10
CA LEU A 14 -9.17 -2.95 -17.20
C LEU A 14 -8.23 -3.65 -16.21
N LEU A 15 -8.77 -4.50 -15.34
CA LEU A 15 -7.99 -5.11 -14.25
C LEU A 15 -6.97 -6.11 -14.77
N LEU A 16 -7.38 -7.10 -15.57
CA LEU A 16 -6.49 -8.14 -16.08
C LEU A 16 -5.29 -7.58 -16.86
N PRO A 17 -5.45 -6.70 -17.88
CA PRO A 17 -4.31 -6.18 -18.62
C PRO A 17 -3.35 -5.35 -17.76
N LEU A 18 -3.88 -4.49 -16.88
CA LEU A 18 -3.04 -3.70 -15.97
C LEU A 18 -2.31 -4.60 -14.97
N CYS A 19 -2.97 -5.62 -14.43
CA CYS A 19 -2.34 -6.59 -13.53
C CYS A 19 -1.26 -7.40 -14.24
N MET A 20 -1.43 -7.78 -15.51
CA MET A 20 -0.37 -8.46 -16.28
C MET A 20 0.87 -7.58 -16.39
N VAL A 21 0.71 -6.30 -16.72
CA VAL A 21 1.84 -5.35 -16.80
C VAL A 21 2.50 -5.17 -15.43
N LEU A 22 1.72 -4.90 -14.38
CA LEU A 22 2.23 -4.75 -13.01
C LEU A 22 2.96 -6.00 -12.52
N THR A 23 2.43 -7.19 -12.83
CA THR A 23 3.07 -8.47 -12.48
C THR A 23 4.47 -8.58 -13.08
N LEU A 24 4.62 -8.25 -14.37
CA LEU A 24 5.93 -8.28 -15.03
C LEU A 24 6.91 -7.28 -14.42
N VAL A 25 6.44 -6.07 -14.13
CA VAL A 25 7.24 -5.04 -13.43
C VAL A 25 7.68 -5.53 -12.05
N TYR A 26 6.77 -6.14 -11.29
CA TYR A 26 7.09 -6.68 -9.96
C TYR A 26 8.07 -7.84 -10.02
N VAL A 27 7.94 -8.75 -10.98
CA VAL A 27 8.93 -9.82 -11.21
C VAL A 27 10.30 -9.21 -11.52
N TYR A 28 10.35 -8.19 -12.38
CA TYR A 28 11.59 -7.48 -12.69
C TYR A 28 12.23 -6.82 -11.45
N LEU A 29 11.41 -6.28 -10.54
CA LEU A 29 11.87 -5.70 -9.28
C LEU A 29 12.25 -6.74 -8.20
N GLY A 30 12.07 -8.04 -8.47
CA GLY A 30 12.52 -9.12 -7.57
C GLY A 30 11.42 -9.79 -6.75
N ILE A 31 10.14 -9.56 -7.07
CA ILE A 31 9.02 -10.27 -6.47
C ILE A 31 8.91 -11.66 -7.09
N PRO A 32 8.89 -12.76 -6.31
CA PRO A 32 8.83 -14.11 -6.85
C PRO A 32 7.50 -14.37 -7.56
N GLN A 33 7.60 -15.08 -8.68
CA GLN A 33 6.46 -15.62 -9.42
C GLN A 33 6.82 -17.05 -9.89
N THR A 34 6.63 -18.02 -9.00
CA THR A 34 7.03 -19.42 -9.24
C THR A 34 6.02 -20.40 -8.62
N LEU A 35 6.02 -21.65 -9.11
CA LEU A 35 5.27 -22.77 -8.52
C LEU A 35 6.21 -23.82 -7.89
N SER A 36 7.47 -23.45 -7.66
CA SER A 36 8.45 -24.32 -7.01
C SER A 36 8.07 -24.59 -5.54
N ALA A 37 8.60 -25.70 -5.01
CA ALA A 37 8.61 -25.93 -3.57
C ALA A 37 9.39 -24.84 -2.82
N TYR A 38 9.27 -24.81 -1.50
CA TYR A 38 10.07 -23.93 -0.65
C TYR A 38 11.56 -24.22 -0.81
N LEU A 39 12.37 -23.18 -0.72
CA LEU A 39 13.81 -23.27 -0.92
C LEU A 39 14.49 -23.42 0.43
N ASP A 40 15.33 -24.43 0.59
CA ASP A 40 16.19 -24.55 1.77
C ASP A 40 17.54 -23.89 1.51
N ALA A 41 17.86 -22.89 2.32
CA ALA A 41 19.14 -22.19 2.31
C ALA A 41 19.96 -22.56 3.55
N THR A 42 21.26 -22.77 3.36
CA THR A 42 22.22 -22.78 4.47
C THR A 42 22.81 -21.37 4.56
N THR A 43 22.57 -20.70 5.68
CA THR A 43 23.05 -19.34 5.94
C THR A 43 24.58 -19.31 6.07
N LEU A 44 25.18 -18.12 6.03
CA LEU A 44 26.63 -17.95 6.19
C LEU A 44 27.14 -18.44 7.56
N GLU A 45 26.30 -18.45 8.58
CA GLU A 45 26.60 -18.99 9.92
C GLU A 45 26.36 -20.51 10.03
N GLY A 46 25.87 -21.15 8.95
CA GLY A 46 25.61 -22.60 8.88
C GLY A 46 24.22 -23.02 9.35
N ALA A 47 23.37 -22.11 9.82
CA ALA A 47 21.98 -22.40 10.14
C ALA A 47 21.16 -22.69 8.88
N ARG A 48 20.16 -23.59 8.98
CA ARG A 48 19.21 -23.84 7.89
C ARG A 48 18.02 -22.88 7.99
N GLN A 49 17.63 -22.33 6.85
CA GLN A 49 16.46 -21.49 6.70
C GLN A 49 15.60 -22.02 5.55
N THR A 50 14.33 -22.26 5.81
CA THR A 50 13.34 -22.56 4.77
C THR A 50 12.71 -21.25 4.29
N ILE A 51 12.80 -21.00 3.00
CA ILE A 51 12.36 -19.76 2.34
C ILE A 51 11.10 -20.07 1.54
N ALA A 52 9.98 -19.49 1.98
CA ALA A 52 8.73 -19.58 1.25
C ALA A 52 8.79 -18.76 -0.05
N VAL A 53 8.41 -19.39 -1.16
CA VAL A 53 8.26 -18.77 -2.48
C VAL A 53 6.94 -19.19 -3.09
N GLY A 54 6.50 -18.50 -4.13
CA GLY A 54 5.22 -18.80 -4.77
C GLY A 54 4.87 -17.80 -5.88
N PRO A 55 3.63 -17.85 -6.40
CA PRO A 55 3.14 -16.94 -7.42
C PRO A 55 2.72 -15.58 -6.81
N ALA A 56 3.63 -14.92 -6.11
CA ALA A 56 3.33 -13.73 -5.32
C ALA A 56 3.09 -12.50 -6.19
N ALA A 57 3.90 -12.26 -7.23
CA ALA A 57 3.83 -11.05 -8.05
C ALA A 57 2.44 -10.81 -8.67
N SER A 58 1.79 -11.87 -9.18
CA SER A 58 0.44 -11.77 -9.74
C SER A 58 -0.62 -11.42 -8.70
N GLN A 59 -0.49 -11.95 -7.49
CA GLN A 59 -1.40 -11.62 -6.39
C GLN A 59 -1.18 -10.18 -5.91
N ILE A 60 0.07 -9.74 -5.83
CA ILE A 60 0.42 -8.38 -5.41
C ILE A 60 -0.08 -7.33 -6.41
N ALA A 61 -0.05 -7.62 -7.71
CA ALA A 61 -0.63 -6.76 -8.73
C ALA A 61 -2.11 -6.46 -8.47
N ILE A 62 -2.93 -7.50 -8.34
CA ILE A 62 -4.37 -7.31 -8.13
C ILE A 62 -4.69 -6.81 -6.72
N LYS A 63 -3.92 -7.21 -5.70
CA LYS A 63 -4.21 -6.75 -4.33
C LYS A 63 -4.03 -5.25 -4.17
N MET A 64 -3.08 -4.65 -4.90
CA MET A 64 -2.84 -3.20 -4.86
C MET A 64 -3.77 -2.46 -5.81
N LEU A 65 -3.87 -2.90 -7.07
CA LEU A 65 -4.68 -2.21 -8.08
C LEU A 65 -6.19 -2.24 -7.75
N GLY A 66 -6.67 -3.37 -7.24
CA GLY A 66 -8.06 -3.55 -6.85
C GLY A 66 -8.32 -3.29 -5.37
N THR A 67 -7.39 -2.66 -4.66
CA THR A 67 -7.51 -2.28 -3.24
C THR A 67 -8.02 -3.42 -2.34
N ASN A 68 -7.48 -4.63 -2.52
CA ASN A 68 -7.86 -5.81 -1.73
C ASN A 68 -6.96 -6.02 -0.50
N GLY A 69 -5.68 -5.62 -0.58
CA GLY A 69 -4.72 -5.69 0.54
C GLY A 69 -4.26 -7.07 1.00
N GLY A 70 -4.82 -8.17 0.49
CA GLY A 70 -4.46 -9.53 0.91
C GLY A 70 -3.01 -9.92 0.59
N GLY A 71 -2.15 -9.95 1.60
CA GLY A 71 -0.75 -10.38 1.49
C GLY A 71 -0.59 -11.86 1.15
N PHE A 72 0.47 -12.20 0.42
CA PHE A 72 0.86 -13.59 0.18
C PHE A 72 1.56 -14.18 1.40
N PHE A 73 2.37 -13.37 2.07
CA PHE A 73 3.09 -13.67 3.31
C PHE A 73 2.46 -12.88 4.47
N ASN A 74 2.69 -13.34 5.69
CA ASN A 74 2.11 -12.73 6.89
C ASN A 74 2.46 -11.24 7.04
N ALA A 75 3.71 -10.86 6.76
CA ALA A 75 4.16 -9.47 6.85
C ALA A 75 3.64 -8.57 5.70
N ASN A 76 2.84 -9.11 4.77
CA ASN A 76 2.19 -8.37 3.70
C ASN A 76 3.20 -7.50 2.92
N ALA A 77 2.90 -6.23 2.67
CA ALA A 77 3.76 -5.30 1.93
C ALA A 77 5.04 -4.89 2.68
N ALA A 78 5.24 -5.35 3.92
CA ALA A 78 6.52 -5.25 4.60
C ALA A 78 7.44 -6.43 4.23
N HIS A 79 6.92 -7.53 3.68
CA HIS A 79 7.76 -8.67 3.33
C HIS A 79 8.67 -8.35 2.12
N PRO A 80 9.98 -8.71 2.14
CA PRO A 80 10.90 -8.47 1.01
C PRO A 80 10.44 -9.07 -0.32
N PHE A 81 9.76 -10.22 -0.29
CA PHE A 81 9.16 -10.82 -1.48
C PHE A 81 7.79 -10.27 -1.85
N GLU A 82 7.27 -9.25 -1.18
CA GLU A 82 6.10 -8.53 -1.68
C GLU A 82 6.36 -7.08 -2.04
N ASN A 83 7.45 -6.51 -1.54
CA ASN A 83 7.81 -5.12 -1.76
C ASN A 83 9.33 -4.95 -1.60
N PRO A 84 10.12 -5.36 -2.59
CA PRO A 84 11.57 -5.49 -2.45
C PRO A 84 12.28 -4.16 -2.21
N ASP A 85 11.78 -3.06 -2.80
CA ASP A 85 12.47 -1.76 -2.77
C ASP A 85 11.50 -0.56 -2.76
N ALA A 86 12.06 0.65 -2.69
CA ALA A 86 11.29 1.89 -2.66
C ALA A 86 10.54 2.17 -3.98
N ILE A 87 11.01 1.63 -5.11
CA ILE A 87 10.36 1.77 -6.43
C ILE A 87 9.13 0.88 -6.48
N SER A 88 9.22 -0.38 -6.06
CA SER A 88 8.04 -1.24 -5.93
C SER A 88 7.03 -0.62 -4.97
N ASN A 89 7.49 -0.05 -3.86
CA ASN A 89 6.62 0.61 -2.89
C ASN A 89 5.87 1.81 -3.50
N LEU A 90 6.55 2.64 -4.29
CA LEU A 90 5.92 3.75 -5.02
C LEU A 90 4.87 3.26 -6.02
N ILE A 91 5.18 2.23 -6.79
CA ILE A 91 4.25 1.65 -7.77
C ILE A 91 3.01 1.09 -7.06
N GLN A 92 3.18 0.43 -5.91
CA GLN A 92 2.08 -0.09 -5.11
C GLN A 92 1.20 1.05 -4.59
N MET A 93 1.79 2.12 -4.02
CA MET A 93 1.05 3.30 -3.56
C MET A 93 0.25 3.98 -4.67
N VAL A 94 0.85 4.14 -5.86
CA VAL A 94 0.15 4.68 -7.03
C VAL A 94 -0.98 3.75 -7.48
N SER A 95 -0.75 2.43 -7.48
CA SER A 95 -1.74 1.43 -7.88
C SER A 95 -2.98 1.46 -6.97
N ILE A 96 -2.80 1.66 -5.66
CA ILE A 96 -3.90 1.76 -4.69
C ILE A 96 -4.85 2.93 -5.04
N PHE A 97 -4.32 4.11 -5.35
CA PHE A 97 -5.15 5.27 -5.69
C PHE A 97 -5.60 5.34 -7.15
N ALA A 98 -5.01 4.55 -8.05
CA ALA A 98 -5.15 4.72 -9.49
C ALA A 98 -6.62 4.70 -9.95
N ILE A 99 -7.38 3.68 -9.53
CA ILE A 99 -8.78 3.51 -9.96
C ILE A 99 -9.69 4.51 -9.25
N GLY A 100 -9.59 4.64 -7.92
CA GLY A 100 -10.42 5.57 -7.13
C GLY A 100 -10.26 7.02 -7.62
N ALA A 101 -9.03 7.47 -7.84
CA ALA A 101 -8.77 8.81 -8.38
C ALA A 101 -9.29 8.95 -9.82
N ALA A 102 -9.09 7.95 -10.69
CA ALA A 102 -9.59 7.98 -12.07
C ALA A 102 -11.12 8.08 -12.16
N LEU A 103 -11.84 7.43 -11.24
CA LEU A 103 -13.31 7.46 -11.20
C LEU A 103 -13.87 8.85 -10.91
N THR A 104 -13.16 9.70 -10.16
CA THR A 104 -13.56 11.11 -9.97
C THR A 104 -13.59 11.88 -11.30
N ASN A 105 -12.61 11.63 -12.17
CA ASN A 105 -12.53 12.24 -13.49
C ASN A 105 -13.62 11.67 -14.43
N VAL A 106 -13.83 10.36 -14.39
CA VAL A 106 -14.93 9.71 -15.13
C VAL A 106 -16.27 10.32 -14.74
N PHE A 107 -16.54 10.47 -13.43
CA PHE A 107 -17.75 11.12 -12.92
C PHE A 107 -17.93 12.54 -13.50
N GLY A 108 -16.90 13.39 -13.41
CA GLY A 108 -16.96 14.74 -13.96
C GLY A 108 -17.25 14.77 -15.47
N ARG A 109 -16.62 13.89 -16.24
CA ARG A 109 -16.87 13.78 -17.69
C ARG A 109 -18.28 13.28 -18.01
N MET A 110 -18.79 12.30 -17.26
CA MET A 110 -20.15 11.78 -17.43
C MET A 110 -21.22 12.81 -17.06
N ASN A 111 -20.93 13.69 -16.11
CA ASN A 111 -21.79 14.80 -15.73
C ASN A 111 -21.69 16.02 -16.68
N GLY A 112 -20.79 15.98 -17.68
CA GLY A 112 -20.55 17.09 -18.61
C GLY A 112 -19.75 18.26 -18.04
N ASP A 113 -19.30 18.17 -16.79
CA ASP A 113 -18.47 19.18 -16.12
C ASP A 113 -17.36 18.53 -15.30
N GLN A 114 -16.14 18.54 -15.86
CA GLN A 114 -14.96 17.96 -15.22
C GLN A 114 -14.61 18.63 -13.89
N ARG A 115 -15.02 19.89 -13.67
CA ARG A 115 -14.74 20.62 -12.43
C ARG A 115 -15.37 19.94 -11.22
N GLN A 116 -16.51 19.26 -11.40
CA GLN A 116 -17.15 18.49 -10.33
C GLN A 116 -16.27 17.31 -9.88
N GLY A 117 -15.69 16.58 -10.83
CA GLY A 117 -14.71 15.52 -10.53
C GLY A 117 -13.48 16.04 -9.81
N TRP A 118 -12.92 17.16 -10.29
CA TRP A 118 -11.79 17.83 -9.65
C TRP A 118 -12.13 18.38 -8.25
N ALA A 119 -13.35 18.87 -8.02
CA ALA A 119 -13.79 19.34 -6.72
C ALA A 119 -13.79 18.19 -5.69
N ILE A 120 -14.32 17.03 -6.07
CA ILE A 120 -14.32 15.82 -5.23
C ILE A 120 -12.88 15.37 -4.95
N LEU A 121 -12.05 15.25 -6.00
CA LEU A 121 -10.64 14.85 -5.85
C LEU A 121 -9.85 15.82 -4.97
N THR A 122 -10.10 17.13 -5.11
CA THR A 122 -9.42 18.16 -4.30
C THR A 122 -9.83 18.07 -2.83
N ALA A 123 -11.11 17.86 -2.53
CA ALA A 123 -11.58 17.70 -1.16
C ALA A 123 -10.92 16.48 -0.48
N MET A 124 -10.89 15.34 -1.17
CA MET A 124 -10.19 14.14 -0.68
C MET A 124 -8.68 14.39 -0.55
N GLY A 125 -8.07 15.06 -1.52
CA GLY A 125 -6.65 15.40 -1.51
C GLY A 125 -6.22 16.27 -0.33
N ILE A 126 -7.04 17.25 0.07
CA ILE A 126 -6.76 18.09 1.25
C ILE A 126 -6.75 17.25 2.53
N LEU A 127 -7.76 16.39 2.73
CA LEU A 127 -7.84 15.52 3.90
C LEU A 127 -6.68 14.51 3.92
N PHE A 128 -6.37 13.92 2.77
CA PHE A 128 -5.25 13.01 2.60
C PHE A 128 -3.92 13.66 3.00
N ILE A 129 -3.59 14.83 2.43
CA ILE A 129 -2.32 15.52 2.70
C ILE A 129 -2.23 15.96 4.17
N ALA A 130 -3.34 16.42 4.77
CA ALA A 130 -3.37 16.74 6.19
C ALA A 130 -3.08 15.48 7.05
N GLY A 131 -3.71 14.35 6.73
CA GLY A 131 -3.48 13.08 7.39
C GLY A 131 -2.03 12.60 7.27
N VAL A 132 -1.44 12.66 6.08
CA VAL A 132 -0.02 12.33 5.84
C VAL A 132 0.89 13.22 6.67
N ALA A 133 0.66 14.53 6.68
CA ALA A 133 1.48 15.49 7.42
C ALA A 133 1.46 15.21 8.93
N VAL A 134 0.27 14.97 9.51
CA VAL A 134 0.12 14.65 10.93
C VAL A 134 0.77 13.30 11.27
N CYS A 135 0.50 12.26 10.48
CA CYS A 135 1.06 10.94 10.69
C CYS A 135 2.59 10.96 10.61
N TYR A 136 3.15 11.58 9.56
CA TYR A 136 4.60 11.73 9.41
C TYR A 136 5.22 12.52 10.55
N TRP A 137 4.65 13.66 10.93
CA TRP A 137 5.16 14.46 12.04
C TRP A 137 5.17 13.68 13.36
N ALA A 138 4.11 12.94 13.65
CA ALA A 138 4.01 12.11 14.85
C ALA A 138 5.07 11.00 14.85
N GLU A 139 5.20 10.25 13.75
CA GLU A 139 6.21 9.18 13.66
C GLU A 139 7.64 9.73 13.64
N ALA A 140 7.90 10.87 13.00
CA ALA A 140 9.20 11.52 12.97
C ALA A 140 9.62 12.05 14.35
N SER A 141 8.65 12.38 15.21
CA SER A 141 8.90 12.80 16.60
C SER A 141 9.39 11.65 17.49
N GLY A 142 9.15 10.40 17.08
CA GLY A 142 9.68 9.22 17.76
C GLY A 142 8.97 8.85 19.06
N ASN A 143 9.63 8.00 19.85
CA ASN A 143 9.13 7.53 21.14
C ASN A 143 9.97 8.12 22.29
N PRO A 144 9.40 8.94 23.17
CA PRO A 144 10.12 9.53 24.30
C PRO A 144 10.80 8.50 25.22
N LEU A 145 10.26 7.29 25.35
CA LEU A 145 10.86 6.22 26.14
C LEU A 145 12.13 5.66 25.49
N VAL A 146 12.19 5.65 24.16
CA VAL A 146 13.37 5.24 23.38
C VAL A 146 14.45 6.32 23.45
N HIS A 147 14.06 7.60 23.38
CA HIS A 147 14.98 8.72 23.59
C HIS A 147 15.57 8.72 25.00
N ALA A 148 14.78 8.36 26.02
CA ALA A 148 15.23 8.29 27.41
C ALA A 148 16.35 7.26 27.67
N VAL A 149 16.49 6.24 26.80
CA VAL A 149 17.60 5.28 26.85
C VAL A 149 18.77 5.65 25.92
N GLY A 150 18.75 6.87 25.35
CA GLY A 150 19.84 7.43 24.56
C GLY A 150 19.83 7.08 23.07
N ILE A 151 18.70 6.60 22.54
CA ILE A 151 18.53 6.32 21.11
C ILE A 151 17.71 7.45 20.49
N ASP A 152 18.35 8.32 19.72
CA ASP A 152 17.70 9.44 19.03
C ASP A 152 17.04 9.03 17.71
N GLY A 153 16.10 9.83 17.22
CA GLY A 153 15.45 9.67 15.92
C GLY A 153 13.95 9.42 15.98
N GLY A 154 13.33 9.17 14.83
CA GLY A 154 11.90 8.87 14.76
C GLY A 154 11.57 7.41 15.07
N ASN A 155 10.28 7.08 15.04
CA ASN A 155 9.76 5.78 15.43
C ASN A 155 10.02 4.74 14.34
N MET A 156 11.09 3.95 14.51
CA MET A 156 11.42 2.83 13.63
C MET A 156 10.77 1.50 14.05
N GLU A 157 10.08 1.45 15.19
CA GLU A 157 9.34 0.26 15.61
C GLU A 157 8.22 -0.04 14.60
N GLY A 158 8.15 -1.30 14.16
CA GLY A 158 7.26 -1.74 13.08
C GLY A 158 7.54 -1.15 11.69
N LYS A 159 8.71 -0.51 11.45
CA LYS A 159 9.06 0.07 10.14
C LYS A 159 10.15 -0.74 9.44
N GLU A 160 10.14 -0.71 8.12
CA GLU A 160 11.19 -1.30 7.29
C GLU A 160 12.25 -0.27 6.94
N THR A 161 13.52 -0.66 7.02
CA THR A 161 14.66 0.22 6.68
C THR A 161 14.65 0.65 5.20
N ARG A 162 14.07 -0.17 4.33
CA ARG A 162 13.88 0.11 2.89
C ARG A 162 13.00 1.33 2.62
N PHE A 163 12.07 1.62 3.53
CA PHE A 163 11.06 2.67 3.36
C PHE A 163 11.29 3.84 4.32
N GLY A 164 11.77 3.55 5.53
CA GLY A 164 11.93 4.52 6.59
C GLY A 164 10.59 5.15 7.01
N ILE A 165 10.67 6.15 7.88
CA ILE A 165 9.49 6.75 8.51
C ILE A 165 8.56 7.42 7.48
N ALA A 166 9.14 8.18 6.54
CA ALA A 166 8.36 8.96 5.60
C ALA A 166 7.48 8.09 4.68
N LEU A 167 8.07 7.07 4.05
CA LEU A 167 7.31 6.20 3.14
C LEU A 167 6.38 5.25 3.90
N SER A 168 6.72 4.84 5.12
CA SER A 168 5.81 4.05 5.96
C SER A 168 4.60 4.87 6.42
N ALA A 169 4.78 6.13 6.85
CA ALA A 169 3.68 7.01 7.22
C ALA A 169 2.78 7.31 6.01
N LEU A 170 3.38 7.61 4.85
CA LEU A 170 2.65 7.83 3.60
C LEU A 170 1.83 6.59 3.22
N PHE A 171 2.44 5.41 3.22
CA PHE A 171 1.76 4.16 2.86
C PHE A 171 0.63 3.82 3.84
N ALA A 172 0.85 4.01 5.14
CA ALA A 172 -0.17 3.80 6.18
C ALA A 172 -1.41 4.68 5.95
N VAL A 173 -1.22 5.94 5.56
CA VAL A 173 -2.34 6.83 5.25
C VAL A 173 -3.00 6.42 3.94
N ILE A 174 -2.24 6.10 2.88
CA ILE A 174 -2.77 5.64 1.58
C ILE A 174 -3.63 4.39 1.74
N THR A 175 -3.10 3.36 2.39
CA THR A 175 -3.73 2.04 2.45
C THR A 175 -5.02 2.02 3.28
N THR A 176 -5.13 2.92 4.27
CA THR A 176 -6.32 3.05 5.11
C THR A 176 -7.32 4.08 4.59
N ALA A 177 -6.86 5.10 3.87
CA ALA A 177 -7.74 6.04 3.18
C ALA A 177 -8.52 5.37 2.05
N ALA A 178 -7.84 4.53 1.26
CA ALA A 178 -8.40 3.88 0.08
C ALA A 178 -8.91 2.45 0.30
N SER A 179 -9.22 2.06 1.55
CA SER A 179 -9.75 0.72 1.86
C SER A 179 -8.88 -0.46 1.35
N CYS A 180 -7.57 -0.25 1.14
CA CYS A 180 -6.74 -1.31 0.60
C CYS A 180 -6.44 -2.36 1.66
N GLY A 181 -5.89 -1.96 2.81
CA GLY A 181 -5.51 -2.87 3.88
C GLY A 181 -4.17 -3.59 3.69
N ALA A 182 -3.41 -3.28 2.63
CA ALA A 182 -1.99 -3.67 2.57
C ALA A 182 -1.18 -2.96 3.65
N VAL A 183 -0.23 -3.63 4.29
CA VAL A 183 0.55 -3.05 5.40
C VAL A 183 2.04 -3.21 5.13
N ASN A 184 2.77 -2.09 4.97
CA ASN A 184 4.23 -2.09 4.82
C ASN A 184 4.98 -1.70 6.11
N ALA A 185 4.23 -1.36 7.15
CA ALA A 185 4.70 -0.99 8.47
C ALA A 185 3.61 -1.31 9.49
N MET A 186 3.95 -1.97 10.58
CA MET A 186 2.97 -2.47 11.56
C MET A 186 2.28 -1.30 12.26
N LEU A 187 0.99 -1.10 11.96
CA LEU A 187 0.19 0.02 12.48
C LEU A 187 0.06 0.02 14.01
N ASP A 188 0.09 -1.16 14.63
CA ASP A 188 0.05 -1.31 16.09
C ASP A 188 1.30 -0.73 16.78
N SER A 189 2.41 -0.63 16.04
CA SER A 189 3.67 -0.05 16.49
C SER A 189 3.78 1.46 16.21
N PHE A 190 2.77 2.09 15.61
CA PHE A 190 2.79 3.54 15.39
C PHE A 190 2.62 4.28 16.72
N THR A 191 3.11 5.51 16.77
CA THR A 191 2.82 6.43 17.87
C THR A 191 1.32 6.66 17.98
N ALA A 192 0.84 7.12 19.15
CA ALA A 192 -0.59 7.33 19.39
C ALA A 192 -1.26 8.20 18.30
N LEU A 193 -0.65 9.34 17.94
CA LEU A 193 -1.16 10.19 16.87
C LEU A 193 -0.90 9.61 15.48
N GLY A 194 0.22 8.91 15.28
CA GLY A 194 0.55 8.24 14.03
C GLY A 194 -0.47 7.16 13.65
N GLY A 195 -0.89 6.34 14.60
CA GLY A 195 -1.91 5.30 14.44
C GLY A 195 -3.35 5.82 14.46
N MET A 196 -3.60 6.98 15.07
CA MET A 196 -4.92 7.62 15.08
C MET A 196 -5.39 8.01 13.67
N ILE A 197 -4.49 8.52 12.81
CA ILE A 197 -4.86 8.93 11.44
C ILE A 197 -5.40 7.73 10.60
N PRO A 198 -4.70 6.58 10.52
CA PRO A 198 -5.24 5.36 9.93
C PRO A 198 -6.63 4.95 10.47
N ILE A 199 -6.84 5.04 11.79
CA ILE A 199 -8.14 4.72 12.40
C ILE A 199 -9.23 5.70 11.93
N ILE A 200 -8.92 7.02 11.91
CA ILE A 200 -9.85 8.04 11.43
C ILE A 200 -10.24 7.78 9.98
N ASN A 201 -9.28 7.47 9.10
CA ASN A 201 -9.56 7.17 7.70
C ASN A 201 -10.59 6.05 7.53
N MET A 202 -10.43 4.95 8.29
CA MET A 202 -11.37 3.82 8.26
C MET A 202 -12.72 4.21 8.88
N GLN A 203 -12.73 4.94 10.00
CA GLN A 203 -13.96 5.34 10.69
C GLN A 203 -14.78 6.39 9.94
N LEU A 204 -14.16 7.19 9.09
CA LEU A 204 -14.84 8.10 8.17
C LEU A 204 -15.57 7.36 7.03
N GLY A 205 -15.45 6.03 6.95
CA GLY A 205 -16.07 5.21 5.92
C GLY A 205 -15.27 5.17 4.63
N GLU A 206 -13.94 5.33 4.71
CA GLU A 206 -13.02 5.13 3.57
C GLU A 206 -13.30 6.07 2.39
N VAL A 207 -13.79 7.28 2.69
CA VAL A 207 -14.23 8.25 1.67
C VAL A 207 -13.08 9.02 1.00
N ILE A 208 -11.83 8.76 1.35
CA ILE A 208 -10.65 9.50 0.86
C ILE A 208 -9.95 8.63 -0.20
N VAL A 209 -10.40 8.74 -1.44
CA VAL A 209 -9.91 7.93 -2.57
C VAL A 209 -10.11 6.42 -2.34
N GLY A 210 -11.10 6.03 -1.51
CA GLY A 210 -11.57 4.64 -1.41
C GLY A 210 -12.59 4.26 -2.47
#